data_AF-A0A7X4DQX8-F1
#
_entry.id   AF-A0A7X4DQX8-F1
#
_cell.length_a   1.000
_cell.length_b   1.000
_cell.length_c   1.000
_cell.angle_alpha   90.00
_cell.angle_beta   90.00
_cell.angle_gamma   90.00
#
_symmetry.space_group_name_H-M   'P 1'
#
loop_
_entity.id
_entity.type
_entity.pdbx_description
1 polymer ?
#
loop_
_entity_poly.entity_id
_entity_poly.type
_entity_poly.pdbx_seq_one_letter_code
_entity_poly.pdbx_strand_id
1 'polypeptide(L)'
;FETGCRPDLAACLGMVEYSDEHNAYMTSVFPKQDIRNTLGAWVAQHGLRQFRLAETEKYPHVTFFLNGGKEEPETGEDRFMPKSPDVSTYDLKPEMSAPEVTDAFVEAIEAGFDLIVTNYANPDMVGHTGDLDAAIKACEAVDQGLARVVEALDRSGGAMLLTADHGNCETMVDPETGEAHTAHTTNPVPVALRGGPAHARLADGRLSDLAPTVLELMGLPKPEEMTGRSLIRA
;
A
#
# COMPACT_ATOMS: atom_id res chain seq x y z
N PHE A 1 28.78 -28.98 4.98
CA PHE A 1 29.95 -29.35 4.15
C PHE A 1 31.20 -28.78 4.81
N GLU A 2 32.32 -29.48 4.74
CA GLU A 2 33.60 -28.93 5.21
C GLU A 2 34.01 -27.77 4.29
N THR A 3 34.04 -26.56 4.83
CA THR A 3 34.66 -25.42 4.14
C THR A 3 36.16 -25.49 4.42
N GLY A 4 37.00 -25.47 3.38
CA GLY A 4 38.45 -25.38 3.54
C GLY A 4 38.89 -24.06 4.20
N CYS A 5 40.20 -23.78 4.21
CA CYS A 5 40.71 -22.50 4.70
C CYS A 5 40.09 -21.34 3.91
N ARG A 6 39.48 -20.39 4.62
CA ARG A 6 38.97 -19.16 4.02
C ARG A 6 40.14 -18.22 3.70
N PRO A 7 40.14 -17.54 2.54
CA PRO A 7 41.15 -16.54 2.24
C PRO A 7 41.04 -15.37 3.24
N ASP A 8 42.18 -14.77 3.56
CA ASP A 8 42.23 -13.52 4.33
C ASP A 8 41.86 -12.35 3.41
N LEU A 9 40.64 -11.84 3.56
CA LEU A 9 40.11 -10.78 2.71
C LEU A 9 40.61 -9.42 3.22
N ALA A 10 41.14 -8.59 2.32
CA ALA A 10 41.53 -7.22 2.66
C ALA A 10 40.35 -6.34 3.12
N ALA A 11 39.14 -6.66 2.67
CA ALA A 11 37.87 -6.08 3.13
C ALA A 11 36.71 -7.02 2.80
N CYS A 12 35.64 -6.98 3.60
CA CYS A 12 34.38 -7.66 3.34
C CYS A 12 33.28 -6.59 3.14
N LEU A 13 32.96 -6.29 1.87
CA LEU A 13 32.06 -5.21 1.47
C LEU A 13 30.84 -5.76 0.74
N GLY A 14 29.65 -5.37 1.18
CA GLY A 14 28.38 -5.61 0.51
C GLY A 14 27.85 -4.33 -0.13
N MET A 15 27.12 -4.45 -1.25
CA MET A 15 26.52 -3.27 -1.88
C MET A 15 25.48 -2.62 -0.95
N VAL A 16 24.67 -3.45 -0.29
CA VAL A 16 23.63 -3.07 0.69
C VAL A 16 23.71 -4.01 1.89
N GLU A 17 22.93 -3.74 2.93
CA GLU A 17 22.78 -4.65 4.06
C GLU A 17 21.98 -5.91 3.68
N TYR A 18 22.42 -7.07 4.19
CA TYR A 18 21.74 -8.36 3.95
C TYR A 18 20.97 -8.85 5.18
N SER A 19 21.55 -8.70 6.37
CA SER A 19 20.90 -8.93 7.67
C SER A 19 21.75 -8.31 8.79
N ASP A 20 21.16 -8.17 9.97
CA ASP A 20 21.88 -7.71 11.17
C ASP A 20 23.09 -8.61 11.50
N GLU A 21 23.00 -9.90 11.22
CA GLU A 21 24.10 -10.85 11.41
C GLU A 21 25.27 -10.61 10.43
N HIS A 22 24.96 -10.27 9.17
CA HIS A 22 26.00 -9.92 8.20
C HIS A 22 26.67 -8.58 8.56
N ASN A 23 25.91 -7.63 9.07
CA ASN A 23 26.40 -6.32 9.49
C ASN A 23 27.47 -6.42 10.61
N ALA A 24 27.55 -7.55 11.32
CA ALA A 24 28.58 -7.81 12.34
C ALA A 24 29.99 -8.07 11.76
N TYR A 25 30.11 -8.49 10.50
CA TYR A 25 31.41 -8.83 9.88
C TYR A 25 31.60 -8.29 8.45
N MET A 26 30.58 -7.69 7.85
CA MET A 26 30.58 -7.11 6.51
C MET A 26 30.14 -5.65 6.58
N THR A 27 30.85 -4.75 5.90
CA THR A 27 30.45 -3.34 5.80
C THR A 27 29.60 -3.11 4.55
N SER A 28 28.54 -2.32 4.66
CA SER A 28 27.69 -1.94 3.53
C SER A 28 28.16 -0.64 2.87
N VAL A 29 28.19 -0.61 1.54
CA VAL A 29 28.52 0.60 0.76
C VAL A 29 27.35 1.60 0.84
N PHE A 30 26.12 1.10 0.71
CA PHE A 30 24.90 1.86 0.90
C PHE A 30 24.14 1.31 2.12
N PRO A 31 24.39 1.86 3.32
CA PRO A 31 23.70 1.41 4.53
C PRO A 31 22.20 1.70 4.44
N LYS A 32 21.42 0.92 5.19
CA LYS A 32 19.97 1.09 5.25
C LYS A 32 19.67 2.48 5.81
N GLN A 33 18.75 3.19 5.15
CA GLN A 33 18.28 4.47 5.67
C GLN A 33 17.32 4.23 6.83
N ASP A 34 17.46 5.03 7.88
CA ASP A 34 16.50 5.09 8.98
C ASP A 34 15.28 5.90 8.53
N ILE A 35 14.15 5.23 8.28
CA ILE A 35 12.92 5.85 7.80
C ILE A 35 12.06 6.24 9.00
N ARG A 36 12.26 7.47 9.47
CA ARG A 36 11.52 8.03 10.62
C ARG A 36 10.24 8.73 10.18
N ASN A 37 9.32 8.87 11.14
CA ASN A 37 8.08 9.63 10.97
C ASN A 37 7.31 9.25 9.70
N THR A 38 7.22 7.94 9.43
CA THR A 38 6.26 7.40 8.45
C THR A 38 4.84 7.77 8.86
N LEU A 39 3.88 7.68 7.94
CA LEU A 39 2.48 8.05 8.21
C LEU A 39 1.96 7.35 9.48
N GLY A 40 2.16 6.03 9.59
CA GLY A 40 1.74 5.25 10.75
C GLY A 40 2.41 5.68 12.06
N ALA A 41 3.74 5.85 12.04
CA ALA A 41 4.49 6.28 13.22
C ALA A 41 4.06 7.69 13.67
N TRP A 42 3.83 8.59 12.72
CA TRP A 42 3.43 9.97 13.01
C TRP A 42 2.02 10.06 13.61
N VAL A 43 1.07 9.29 13.07
CA VAL A 43 -0.31 9.20 13.61
C VAL A 43 -0.31 8.63 15.03
N ALA A 44 0.49 7.60 15.28
CA ALA A 44 0.64 7.02 16.62
C ALA A 44 1.26 8.00 17.63
N GLN A 45 2.25 8.81 17.22
CA GLN A 45 2.84 9.86 18.07
C GLN A 45 1.81 10.93 18.51
N HIS A 46 0.74 11.10 17.73
CA HIS A 46 -0.38 12.00 18.07
C HIS A 46 -1.50 11.29 18.86
N GLY A 47 -1.28 10.03 19.28
CA GLY A 47 -2.22 9.27 20.10
C GLY A 47 -3.49 8.82 19.37
N LEU A 48 -3.48 8.83 18.04
CA LEU A 48 -4.62 8.47 17.20
C LEU A 48 -4.63 6.98 16.86
N ARG A 49 -5.83 6.42 16.71
CA ARG A 49 -6.05 5.02 16.33
C ARG A 49 -5.98 4.86 14.83
N GLN A 50 -5.35 3.79 14.37
CA GLN A 50 -5.23 3.48 12.96
C GLN A 50 -5.50 2.01 12.66
N PHE A 51 -6.00 1.73 11.46
CA PHE A 51 -6.36 0.39 11.01
C PHE A 51 -5.68 0.05 9.69
N ARG A 52 -5.02 -1.11 9.61
CA ARG A 52 -4.40 -1.65 8.38
C ARG A 52 -5.19 -2.86 7.88
N LEU A 53 -5.55 -2.84 6.61
CA LEU A 53 -6.43 -3.85 6.04
C LEU A 53 -5.98 -4.28 4.65
N ALA A 54 -5.69 -5.55 4.49
CA ALA A 54 -5.47 -6.17 3.18
C ALA A 54 -5.61 -7.67 3.32
N GLU A 55 -5.99 -8.36 2.25
CA GLU A 55 -5.88 -9.82 2.20
C GLU A 55 -4.40 -10.27 2.16
N THR A 56 -4.15 -11.57 2.41
CA THR A 56 -2.81 -12.15 2.60
C THR A 56 -1.76 -11.64 1.61
N GLU A 57 -2.07 -11.61 0.32
CA GLU A 57 -1.12 -11.19 -0.74
C GLU A 57 -0.58 -9.78 -0.56
N LYS A 58 -1.42 -8.86 -0.05
CA LYS A 58 -1.08 -7.44 0.10
C LYS A 58 -0.92 -7.01 1.56
N TYR A 59 -1.05 -7.92 2.52
CA TYR A 59 -0.86 -7.62 3.95
C TYR A 59 0.51 -7.00 4.29
N PRO A 60 1.66 -7.49 3.76
CA PRO A 60 2.95 -6.83 4.00
C PRO A 60 3.00 -5.38 3.47
N HIS A 61 2.19 -5.05 2.46
CA HIS A 61 2.18 -3.74 1.78
C HIS A 61 1.55 -2.66 2.65
N VAL A 62 0.45 -2.99 3.35
CA VAL A 62 -0.20 -2.08 4.29
C VAL A 62 0.40 -2.11 5.69
N THR A 63 1.38 -2.99 5.96
CA THR A 63 2.05 -3.15 7.26
C THR A 63 3.54 -2.84 7.16
N PHE A 64 4.37 -3.86 6.96
CA PHE A 64 5.83 -3.76 6.93
C PHE A 64 6.33 -2.68 5.97
N PHE A 65 5.88 -2.70 4.70
CA PHE A 65 6.35 -1.75 3.69
C PHE A 65 5.89 -0.32 4.00
N LEU A 66 4.60 -0.13 4.34
CA LEU A 66 4.08 1.19 4.69
C LEU A 66 4.71 1.78 5.97
N ASN A 67 5.12 0.92 6.91
CA ASN A 67 5.82 1.32 8.13
C ASN A 67 7.34 1.52 7.93
N GLY A 68 7.83 1.54 6.69
CA GLY A 68 9.25 1.79 6.41
C GLY A 68 10.16 0.60 6.75
N GLY A 69 9.62 -0.62 6.69
CA GLY A 69 10.32 -1.86 7.00
C GLY A 69 10.32 -2.22 8.49
N LYS A 70 9.32 -1.76 9.25
CA LYS A 70 9.09 -2.11 10.65
C LYS A 70 7.92 -3.10 10.75
N GLU A 71 8.18 -4.29 11.30
CA GLU A 71 7.18 -5.35 11.45
C GLU A 71 6.21 -5.07 12.60
N GLU A 72 6.72 -4.60 13.74
CA GLU A 72 5.92 -4.31 14.92
C GLU A 72 4.88 -3.21 14.64
N PRO A 73 3.60 -3.42 14.98
CA PRO A 73 2.59 -2.37 14.88
C PRO A 73 2.93 -1.16 15.74
N GLU A 74 2.57 0.04 15.27
CA GLU A 74 2.64 1.23 16.09
C GLU A 74 1.61 1.22 17.23
N THR A 75 1.79 2.08 18.23
CA THR A 75 0.78 2.23 19.28
C THR A 75 -0.54 2.71 18.67
N GLY A 76 -1.64 2.01 18.96
CA GLY A 76 -2.95 2.30 18.36
C GLY A 76 -3.14 1.78 16.93
N GLU A 77 -2.19 1.00 16.40
CA GLU A 77 -2.30 0.33 15.09
C GLU A 77 -2.92 -1.06 15.24
N ASP A 78 -4.17 -1.19 14.80
CA ASP A 78 -4.86 -2.47 14.64
C ASP A 78 -4.71 -2.96 13.19
N ARG A 79 -4.66 -4.29 13.01
CA ARG A 79 -4.45 -4.92 11.69
C ARG A 79 -5.44 -6.06 11.49
N PHE A 80 -5.99 -6.17 10.28
CA PHE A 80 -6.81 -7.30 9.88
C PHE A 80 -6.38 -7.84 8.52
N MET A 81 -6.35 -9.17 8.41
CA MET A 81 -5.88 -9.89 7.24
C MET A 81 -6.88 -11.01 6.88
N PRO A 82 -7.89 -10.71 6.03
CA PRO A 82 -8.66 -11.75 5.36
C PRO A 82 -7.72 -12.72 4.63
N LYS A 83 -8.06 -14.00 4.62
CA LYS A 83 -7.26 -14.96 3.84
C LYS A 83 -7.56 -14.77 2.36
N SER A 84 -6.53 -14.60 1.55
CA SER A 84 -6.65 -14.75 0.09
C SER A 84 -7.17 -16.14 -0.25
N PRO A 85 -7.94 -16.31 -1.34
CA PRO A 85 -8.53 -17.60 -1.69
C PRO A 85 -7.45 -18.62 -2.06
N ASP A 86 -7.68 -19.87 -1.66
CA ASP A 86 -6.80 -21.00 -1.99
C ASP A 86 -7.10 -21.50 -3.41
N VAL A 87 -6.55 -20.79 -4.41
CA VAL A 87 -6.66 -21.09 -5.83
C VAL A 87 -5.26 -21.07 -6.47
N SER A 88 -5.07 -21.81 -7.56
CA SER A 88 -3.76 -21.87 -8.24
C SER A 88 -3.34 -20.54 -8.87
N THR A 89 -4.32 -19.83 -9.43
CA THR A 89 -4.18 -18.52 -10.05
C THR A 89 -5.48 -17.73 -9.83
N TYR A 90 -5.38 -16.42 -9.66
CA TYR A 90 -6.50 -15.60 -9.19
C TYR A 90 -7.56 -15.30 -10.27
N ASP A 91 -7.29 -15.60 -11.55
CA ASP A 91 -8.30 -15.58 -12.61
C ASP A 91 -9.46 -16.55 -12.35
N LEU A 92 -9.22 -17.62 -11.59
CA LEU A 92 -10.24 -18.59 -11.17
C LEU A 92 -11.22 -18.01 -10.13
N LYS A 93 -10.81 -16.96 -9.43
CA LYS A 93 -11.63 -16.26 -8.43
C LYS A 93 -11.29 -14.76 -8.39
N PRO A 94 -11.69 -13.98 -9.42
CA PRO A 94 -11.25 -12.59 -9.59
C PRO A 94 -11.71 -11.64 -8.48
N GLU A 95 -12.81 -11.97 -7.80
CA GLU A 95 -13.29 -11.23 -6.63
C GLU A 95 -12.40 -11.40 -5.39
N MET A 96 -11.49 -12.38 -5.41
CA MET A 96 -10.55 -12.72 -4.35
C MET A 96 -11.23 -12.72 -2.97
N SER A 97 -10.72 -11.90 -2.05
CA SER A 97 -11.32 -11.66 -0.73
C SER A 97 -11.79 -10.20 -0.59
N ALA A 98 -12.04 -9.51 -1.71
CA ALA A 98 -12.58 -8.14 -1.73
C ALA A 98 -13.88 -7.98 -0.93
N PRO A 99 -14.82 -8.95 -0.90
CA PRO A 99 -16.01 -8.85 -0.03
C PRO A 99 -15.65 -8.76 1.46
N GLU A 100 -14.76 -9.63 1.95
CA GLU A 100 -14.33 -9.64 3.36
C GLU A 100 -13.51 -8.40 3.72
N VAL A 101 -12.65 -7.94 2.80
CA VAL A 101 -11.94 -6.65 2.93
C VAL A 101 -12.95 -5.51 3.02
N THR A 102 -13.98 -5.50 2.18
CA THR A 102 -15.00 -4.43 2.21
C THR A 102 -15.78 -4.43 3.52
N ASP A 103 -16.18 -5.60 4.02
CA ASP A 103 -16.90 -5.74 5.28
C ASP A 103 -16.08 -5.15 6.43
N ALA A 104 -14.82 -5.55 6.56
CA ALA A 104 -13.92 -5.02 7.59
C ALA A 104 -13.60 -3.53 7.42
N PHE A 105 -13.55 -3.02 6.18
CA PHE A 105 -13.33 -1.60 5.94
C PHE A 105 -14.53 -0.76 6.42
N VAL A 106 -15.74 -1.20 6.11
CA VAL A 106 -16.97 -0.56 6.60
C VAL A 106 -17.03 -0.61 8.14
N GLU A 107 -16.74 -1.76 8.74
CA GLU A 107 -16.68 -1.89 10.20
C GLU A 107 -15.64 -0.96 10.85
N ALA A 108 -14.45 -0.81 10.24
CA ALA A 108 -13.42 0.09 10.74
C ALA A 108 -13.85 1.57 10.67
N ILE A 109 -14.55 1.98 9.61
CA ILE A 109 -15.14 3.32 9.50
C ILE A 109 -16.17 3.53 10.61
N GLU A 110 -17.08 2.58 10.81
CA GLU A 110 -18.14 2.66 11.81
C GLU A 110 -17.60 2.60 13.26
N ALA A 111 -16.45 1.94 13.47
CA ALA A 111 -15.73 1.90 14.74
C ALA A 111 -14.92 3.19 15.06
N GLY A 112 -14.88 4.14 14.11
CA GLY A 112 -14.27 5.45 14.30
C GLY A 112 -12.75 5.43 14.45
N PHE A 113 -12.04 4.65 13.61
CA PHE A 113 -10.59 4.78 13.48
C PHE A 113 -10.23 6.13 12.83
N ASP A 114 -9.16 6.77 13.31
CA ASP A 114 -8.73 8.09 12.81
C ASP A 114 -8.00 8.00 11.47
N LEU A 115 -7.26 6.90 11.24
CA LEU A 115 -6.64 6.57 9.95
C LEU A 115 -6.99 5.13 9.56
N ILE A 116 -7.45 4.92 8.33
CA ILE A 116 -7.65 3.57 7.78
C ILE A 116 -6.85 3.48 6.48
N VAL A 117 -6.02 2.45 6.35
CA VAL A 117 -5.28 2.14 5.13
C VAL A 117 -5.67 0.75 4.65
N THR A 118 -6.34 0.72 3.50
CA THR A 118 -6.87 -0.50 2.89
C THR A 118 -6.24 -0.73 1.52
N ASN A 119 -5.85 -1.98 1.22
CA ASN A 119 -5.46 -2.40 -0.12
C ASN A 119 -6.46 -3.43 -0.67
N TYR A 120 -6.96 -3.18 -1.87
CA TYR A 120 -7.65 -4.18 -2.70
C TYR A 120 -6.64 -4.79 -3.68
N ALA A 121 -6.35 -6.08 -3.51
CA ALA A 121 -5.30 -6.76 -4.27
C ALA A 121 -5.73 -7.10 -5.72
N ASN A 122 -7.03 -7.15 -5.97
CA ASN A 122 -7.63 -7.76 -7.15
C ASN A 122 -7.06 -7.27 -8.49
N PRO A 123 -6.99 -5.94 -8.75
CA PRO A 123 -6.60 -5.47 -10.07
C PRO A 123 -5.17 -5.88 -10.43
N ASP A 124 -4.28 -5.95 -9.44
CA ASP A 124 -2.89 -6.34 -9.64
C ASP A 124 -2.72 -7.86 -9.74
N MET A 125 -3.21 -8.59 -8.73
CA MET A 125 -3.03 -10.04 -8.64
C MET A 125 -3.70 -10.77 -9.80
N VAL A 126 -4.86 -10.28 -10.25
CA VAL A 126 -5.56 -10.83 -11.43
C VAL A 126 -4.95 -10.28 -12.72
N GLY A 127 -4.46 -9.03 -12.73
CA GLY A 127 -3.73 -8.45 -13.87
C GLY A 127 -2.52 -9.30 -14.27
N HIS A 128 -1.77 -9.82 -13.30
CA HIS A 128 -0.65 -10.73 -13.52
C HIS A 128 -0.99 -12.06 -14.23
N THR A 129 -2.26 -12.42 -14.32
CA THR A 129 -2.69 -13.62 -15.08
C THR A 129 -2.74 -13.37 -16.58
N GLY A 130 -2.86 -12.10 -17.01
CA GLY A 130 -3.05 -11.74 -18.41
C GLY A 130 -4.44 -12.08 -18.97
N ASP A 131 -5.38 -12.54 -18.14
CA ASP A 131 -6.76 -12.81 -18.53
C ASP A 131 -7.60 -11.53 -18.40
N LEU A 132 -7.98 -10.96 -19.55
CA LEU A 132 -8.78 -9.74 -19.63
C LEU A 132 -10.17 -9.88 -18.99
N ASP A 133 -10.85 -11.00 -19.20
CA ASP A 133 -12.21 -11.20 -18.69
C ASP A 133 -12.19 -11.35 -17.16
N ALA A 134 -11.15 -11.99 -16.63
CA ALA A 134 -10.91 -12.05 -15.18
C ALA A 134 -10.56 -10.67 -14.61
N ALA A 135 -9.66 -9.92 -15.25
CA ALA A 135 -9.26 -8.58 -14.80
C ALA A 135 -10.44 -7.59 -14.78
N ILE A 136 -11.38 -7.68 -15.73
CA ILE A 136 -12.62 -6.89 -15.71
C ILE A 136 -13.42 -7.20 -14.44
N LYS A 137 -13.65 -8.47 -14.13
CA LYS A 137 -14.40 -8.89 -12.93
C LYS A 137 -13.69 -8.49 -11.63
N ALA A 138 -12.36 -8.52 -11.62
CA ALA A 138 -11.55 -8.06 -10.51
C ALA A 138 -11.80 -6.57 -10.20
N CYS A 139 -11.78 -5.72 -11.24
CA CYS A 139 -12.12 -4.30 -11.12
C CYS A 139 -13.58 -4.07 -10.70
N GLU A 140 -14.53 -4.82 -11.26
CA GLU A 140 -15.95 -4.73 -10.88
C GLU A 140 -16.19 -5.10 -9.40
N ALA A 141 -15.47 -6.10 -8.88
CA ALA A 141 -15.55 -6.48 -7.46
C ALA A 141 -15.05 -5.35 -6.54
N VAL A 142 -13.95 -4.70 -6.91
CA VAL A 142 -13.42 -3.54 -6.17
C VAL A 142 -14.36 -2.35 -6.24
N ASP A 143 -14.93 -2.05 -7.41
CA ASP A 143 -15.91 -0.96 -7.58
C ASP A 143 -17.15 -1.14 -6.69
N GLN A 144 -17.71 -2.36 -6.66
CA GLN A 144 -18.83 -2.70 -5.76
C GLN A 144 -18.47 -2.55 -4.28
N GLY A 145 -17.24 -2.95 -3.91
CA GLY A 145 -16.72 -2.76 -2.56
C GLY A 145 -16.60 -1.29 -2.18
N LEU A 146 -15.99 -0.49 -3.06
CA LEU A 146 -15.82 0.94 -2.88
C LEU A 146 -17.15 1.69 -2.77
N ALA A 147 -18.19 1.27 -3.49
CA ALA A 147 -19.53 1.87 -3.35
C ALA A 147 -20.04 1.76 -1.90
N ARG A 148 -19.86 0.61 -1.25
CA ARG A 148 -20.24 0.39 0.16
C ARG A 148 -19.39 1.21 1.13
N VAL A 149 -18.08 1.28 0.88
CA VAL A 149 -17.12 2.07 1.67
C VAL A 149 -17.47 3.56 1.59
N VAL A 150 -17.77 4.09 0.41
CA VAL A 150 -18.16 5.48 0.21
C VAL A 150 -19.45 5.80 0.96
N GLU A 151 -20.43 4.89 0.95
CA GLU A 151 -21.67 5.08 1.70
C GLU A 151 -21.42 5.16 3.22
N ALA A 152 -20.57 4.27 3.76
CA ALA A 152 -20.19 4.28 5.17
C ALA A 152 -19.39 5.55 5.53
N LEU A 153 -18.46 5.95 4.67
CA LEU A 153 -17.66 7.17 4.83
C LEU A 153 -18.57 8.41 4.88
N ASP A 154 -19.51 8.53 3.94
CA ASP A 154 -20.43 9.67 3.87
C ASP A 154 -21.31 9.76 5.13
N ARG A 155 -21.73 8.63 5.71
CA ARG A 155 -22.45 8.60 6.99
C ARG A 155 -21.58 9.03 8.18
N SER A 156 -20.30 8.67 8.17
CA SER A 156 -19.35 9.02 9.24
C SER A 156 -18.87 10.47 9.18
N GLY A 157 -18.98 11.12 8.02
CA GLY A 157 -18.44 12.47 7.79
C GLY A 157 -16.92 12.51 7.63
N GLY A 158 -16.28 11.38 7.31
CA GLY A 158 -14.84 11.28 7.07
C GLY A 158 -14.40 11.72 5.66
N ALA A 159 -13.10 11.65 5.42
CA ALA A 159 -12.48 11.89 4.11
C ALA A 159 -11.72 10.65 3.61
N MET A 160 -11.69 10.46 2.30
CA MET A 160 -10.96 9.37 1.65
C MET A 160 -10.13 9.91 0.49
N LEU A 161 -8.87 9.47 0.45
CA LEU A 161 -7.98 9.61 -0.70
C LEU A 161 -7.87 8.24 -1.38
N LEU A 162 -8.53 8.07 -2.52
CA LEU A 162 -8.50 6.84 -3.33
C LEU A 162 -7.38 6.96 -4.37
N THR A 163 -6.50 5.97 -4.43
CA THR A 163 -5.36 5.95 -5.35
C THR A 163 -4.86 4.51 -5.57
N ALA A 164 -3.79 4.35 -6.36
CA ALA A 164 -3.09 3.09 -6.57
C ALA A 164 -1.58 3.28 -6.36
N ASP A 165 -0.86 2.19 -6.11
CA ASP A 165 0.60 2.16 -5.98
C ASP A 165 1.29 2.08 -7.36
N HIS A 166 0.67 1.42 -8.33
CA HIS A 166 1.09 1.39 -9.73
C HIS A 166 -0.06 0.95 -10.66
N GLY A 167 0.21 0.94 -11.98
CA GLY A 167 -0.68 0.32 -12.98
C GLY A 167 -0.37 -1.17 -13.21
N ASN A 168 -1.33 -1.88 -13.77
CA ASN A 168 -1.24 -3.27 -14.23
C ASN A 168 -2.41 -3.56 -15.19
N CYS A 169 -3.62 -3.75 -14.65
CA CYS A 169 -4.76 -4.28 -15.39
C CYS A 169 -5.36 -3.35 -16.46
N GLU A 170 -4.90 -2.11 -16.57
CA GLU A 170 -5.27 -1.23 -17.68
C GLU A 170 -4.55 -1.60 -18.99
N THR A 171 -3.52 -2.45 -18.93
CA THR A 171 -2.86 -3.04 -20.11
C THR A 171 -2.77 -4.56 -19.93
N MET A 172 -3.76 -5.28 -20.48
CA MET A 172 -3.84 -6.75 -20.41
C MET A 172 -3.33 -7.47 -21.66
N VAL A 173 -3.10 -6.72 -22.74
CA VAL A 173 -2.58 -7.23 -24.01
C VAL A 173 -1.40 -6.37 -24.40
N ASP A 174 -0.26 -7.01 -24.66
CA ASP A 174 0.94 -6.32 -25.08
C ASP A 174 0.73 -5.71 -26.48
N PRO A 175 0.92 -4.39 -26.65
CA PRO A 175 0.57 -3.71 -27.89
C PRO A 175 1.53 -4.03 -29.05
N GLU A 176 2.72 -4.58 -28.77
CA GLU A 176 3.72 -4.91 -29.79
C GLU A 176 3.57 -6.37 -30.27
N THR A 177 3.34 -7.29 -29.33
CA THR A 177 3.29 -8.74 -29.59
C THR A 177 1.88 -9.28 -29.74
N GLY A 178 0.87 -8.62 -29.15
CA GLY A 178 -0.50 -9.11 -29.06
C GLY A 178 -0.69 -10.25 -28.05
N GLU A 179 0.35 -10.60 -27.30
CA GLU A 179 0.30 -11.63 -26.25
C GLU A 179 -0.26 -11.06 -24.95
N ALA A 180 -0.58 -11.94 -24.00
CA ALA A 180 -1.04 -11.55 -22.68
C ALA A 180 0.04 -10.72 -21.96
N HIS A 181 -0.33 -9.53 -21.47
CA HIS A 181 0.55 -8.68 -20.70
C HIS A 181 0.36 -8.94 -19.21
N THR A 182 1.39 -9.47 -18.56
CA THR A 182 1.33 -9.94 -17.16
C THR A 182 2.16 -9.09 -16.20
N ALA A 183 2.71 -7.95 -16.67
CA ALA A 183 3.59 -7.09 -15.89
C ALA A 183 2.89 -5.80 -15.44
N HIS A 184 3.50 -5.10 -14.48
CA HIS A 184 3.10 -3.73 -14.16
C HIS A 184 3.34 -2.80 -15.36
N THR A 185 2.67 -1.66 -15.36
CA THR A 185 2.87 -0.61 -16.35
C THR A 185 3.58 0.61 -15.75
N THR A 186 3.97 1.53 -16.63
CA THR A 186 4.46 2.87 -16.24
C THR A 186 3.37 3.94 -16.36
N ASN A 187 2.10 3.56 -16.45
CA ASN A 187 1.01 4.51 -16.54
C ASN A 187 0.84 5.27 -15.21
N PRO A 188 0.51 6.57 -15.24
CA PRO A 188 0.15 7.31 -14.04
C PRO A 188 -1.05 6.69 -13.32
N VAL A 189 -1.01 6.70 -11.99
CA VAL A 189 -2.12 6.24 -11.15
C VAL A 189 -3.12 7.36 -10.86
N PRO A 190 -4.43 7.06 -10.74
CA PRO A 190 -5.41 8.06 -10.36
C PRO A 190 -5.24 8.47 -8.90
N VAL A 191 -5.69 9.69 -8.57
CA VAL A 191 -5.93 10.13 -7.20
C VAL A 191 -7.26 10.86 -7.14
N ALA A 192 -8.14 10.44 -6.23
CA ALA A 192 -9.45 11.03 -6.03
C ALA A 192 -9.69 11.35 -4.56
N LEU A 193 -10.31 12.49 -4.28
CA LEU A 193 -10.63 12.94 -2.92
C LEU A 193 -12.15 12.96 -2.72
N ARG A 194 -12.63 12.28 -1.69
CA ARG A 194 -14.01 12.32 -1.20
C ARG A 194 -14.03 12.85 0.24
N GLY A 195 -15.02 13.66 0.60
CA GLY A 195 -15.17 14.17 1.97
C GLY A 195 -14.12 15.19 2.41
N GLY A 196 -13.30 15.72 1.50
CA GLY A 196 -12.33 16.77 1.79
C GLY A 196 -12.94 18.19 1.86
N PRO A 197 -12.09 19.22 2.03
CA PRO A 197 -12.53 20.62 2.10
C PRO A 197 -13.39 21.04 0.90
N ALA A 198 -14.36 21.94 1.15
CA ALA A 198 -15.20 22.47 0.08
C ALA A 198 -14.36 23.09 -1.03
N HIS A 199 -14.69 22.78 -2.27
CA HIS A 199 -13.99 23.23 -3.48
C HIS A 199 -12.53 22.78 -3.62
N ALA A 200 -12.05 21.85 -2.80
CA ALA A 200 -10.71 21.29 -2.94
C ALA A 200 -10.45 20.81 -4.37
N ARG A 201 -9.24 21.09 -4.85
CA ARG A 201 -8.68 20.51 -6.07
C ARG A 201 -7.43 19.75 -5.72
N LEU A 202 -7.17 18.66 -6.42
CA LEU A 202 -5.90 17.94 -6.33
C LEU A 202 -5.00 18.42 -7.46
N ALA A 203 -3.75 18.72 -7.12
CA ALA A 203 -2.70 18.93 -8.11
C ALA A 203 -2.08 17.59 -8.53
N ASP A 204 -1.38 17.61 -9.66
CA ASP A 204 -0.48 16.51 -10.03
C ASP A 204 0.63 16.35 -8.98
N GLY A 205 1.12 15.13 -8.83
CA GLY A 205 2.18 14.79 -7.89
C GLY A 205 2.67 13.36 -8.03
N ARG A 206 3.22 12.82 -6.94
CA ARG A 206 3.79 11.47 -6.87
C ARG A 206 3.38 10.78 -5.58
N LEU A 207 3.64 9.48 -5.45
CA LEU A 207 3.22 8.69 -4.27
C LEU A 207 3.68 9.29 -2.92
N SER A 208 4.86 9.94 -2.87
CA SER A 208 5.36 10.59 -1.65
C SER A 208 4.50 11.76 -1.16
N ASP A 209 3.57 12.25 -1.97
CA ASP A 209 2.68 13.38 -1.68
C ASP A 209 1.39 12.92 -0.98
N LEU A 210 1.08 11.62 -1.00
CA LEU A 210 -0.12 11.05 -0.38
C LEU A 210 -0.11 11.21 1.15
N ALA A 211 0.97 10.83 1.83
CA ALA A 211 1.06 10.95 3.29
C ALA A 211 0.90 12.41 3.78
N PRO A 212 1.61 13.41 3.22
CA PRO A 212 1.34 14.82 3.49
C PRO A 212 -0.10 15.26 3.26
N THR A 213 -0.75 14.74 2.21
CA THR A 213 -2.16 15.06 1.90
C THR A 213 -3.11 14.49 2.96
N VAL A 214 -2.88 13.24 3.39
CA VAL A 214 -3.65 12.60 4.47
C VAL A 214 -3.45 13.35 5.78
N LEU A 215 -2.22 13.74 6.13
CA LEU A 215 -1.97 14.54 7.34
C LEU A 215 -2.70 15.89 7.31
N GLU A 216 -2.77 16.57 6.17
CA GLU A 216 -3.55 17.80 6.03
C GLU A 216 -5.04 17.57 6.27
N LEU A 217 -5.62 16.49 5.72
CA LEU A 217 -7.01 16.10 5.95
C LEU A 217 -7.28 15.79 7.42
N MET A 218 -6.30 15.19 8.12
CA MET A 218 -6.37 14.90 9.56
C MET A 218 -6.12 16.13 10.44
N GLY A 219 -5.73 17.27 9.85
CA GLY A 219 -5.34 18.47 10.61
C GLY A 219 -4.03 18.30 11.40
N LEU A 220 -3.17 17.36 11.00
CA LEU A 220 -1.90 17.09 11.65
C LEU A 220 -0.76 17.88 11.00
N PRO A 221 0.25 18.33 11.79
CA PRO A 221 1.44 18.95 11.22
C PRO A 221 2.23 17.94 10.39
N LYS A 222 2.84 18.38 9.29
CA LYS A 222 3.74 17.54 8.48
C LYS A 222 5.14 17.51 9.11
N PRO A 223 5.74 16.33 9.38
CA PRO A 223 7.11 16.24 9.89
C PRO A 223 8.14 16.65 8.82
N GLU A 224 9.35 17.00 9.24
CA GLU A 224 10.40 17.49 8.33
C GLU A 224 10.93 16.41 7.38
N GLU A 225 10.89 15.14 7.80
CA GLU A 225 11.31 13.99 6.98
C GLU A 225 10.38 13.74 5.79
N MET A 226 9.11 14.16 5.88
CA MET A 226 8.16 14.09 4.76
C MET A 226 8.43 15.20 3.75
N THR A 227 9.32 14.92 2.80
CA THR A 227 9.70 15.88 1.75
C THR A 227 8.64 16.09 0.66
N GLY A 228 7.64 15.22 0.58
CA GLY A 228 6.45 15.39 -0.25
C GLY A 228 5.62 16.61 0.14
N ARG A 229 4.66 16.97 -0.72
CA ARG A 229 3.77 18.11 -0.52
C ARG A 229 2.33 17.64 -0.63
N SER A 230 1.44 18.19 0.17
CA SER A 230 0.01 17.90 0.01
C SER A 230 -0.44 18.22 -1.42
N LEU A 231 -1.32 17.39 -1.95
CA LEU A 231 -1.93 17.54 -3.27
C LEU A 231 -3.11 18.52 -3.23
N ILE A 232 -3.67 18.82 -2.06
CA ILE A 232 -4.82 19.71 -1.91
C ILE A 232 -4.42 21.15 -2.27
N ARG A 233 -5.28 21.81 -3.03
CA ARG A 233 -5.19 23.22 -3.41
C ARG A 233 -6.48 23.92 -2.98
N ALA A 234 -6.32 25.09 -2.37
CA ALA A 234 -7.39 26.03 -2.04
C ALA A 234 -7.79 26.86 -3.28
#